data_AF-A0A0N0UZQ4-F1
#
_entry.id   AF-A0A0N0UZQ4-F1
#
_cell.length_a   1.000
_cell.length_b   1.000
_cell.length_c   1.000
_cell.angle_alpha   90.00
_cell.angle_beta   90.00
_cell.angle_gamma   90.00
#
_symmetry.space_group_name_H-M   'P 1'
#
loop_
_entity.id
_entity.type
_entity.pdbx_description
1 polymer ?
#
loop_
_entity_poly.entity_id
_entity_poly.type
_entity_poly.pdbx_seq_one_letter_code
_entity_poly.pdbx_strand_id
1 'polypeptide(L)'
;MRGSPVKQVQDLFHQSGINQIGTSKHIAKETVREKLNQENKSTTWHNVGKNMGIHSYKTADSYREVWIAVHRDAKENIGVKSIENLKGEHVQHYLEGKISQNVAHSTFMTYASACEKLEQTLNLYAEKNETGNSYHFSNNIQNARSDAHQILER
;
A
#
# COMPACT_ATOMS: atom_id res chain seq x y z
N MET A 1 14.65 4.05 7.23
CA MET A 1 14.42 5.50 7.13
C MET A 1 14.43 6.11 8.52
N ARG A 2 14.66 7.43 8.67
CA ARG A 2 14.67 8.12 9.98
C ARG A 2 13.71 9.30 9.99
N GLY A 3 13.19 9.65 11.17
CA GLY A 3 12.32 10.81 11.38
C GLY A 3 10.89 10.45 11.73
N SER A 4 9.98 11.43 11.64
CA SER A 4 8.56 11.24 11.94
C SER A 4 7.89 10.31 10.91
N PRO A 5 6.76 9.65 11.26
CA PRO A 5 5.95 8.89 10.31
C PRO A 5 5.65 9.65 9.01
N VAL A 6 5.31 10.93 9.13
CA VAL A 6 5.07 11.81 7.98
C VAL A 6 6.29 11.90 7.09
N LYS A 7 7.46 12.24 7.65
CA LYS A 7 8.69 12.35 6.89
C LYS A 7 9.05 11.04 6.17
N GLN A 8 8.99 9.91 6.89
CA GLN A 8 9.35 8.62 6.31
C GLN A 8 8.42 8.21 5.17
N VAL A 9 7.11 8.47 5.29
CA VAL A 9 6.16 8.24 4.19
C VAL A 9 6.45 9.15 2.99
N GLN A 10 6.79 10.42 3.23
CA GLN A 10 7.15 11.33 2.14
C GLN A 10 8.43 10.86 1.44
N ASP A 11 9.47 10.53 2.19
CA ASP A 11 10.72 10.03 1.63
C ASP A 11 10.46 8.76 0.82
N LEU A 12 9.65 7.82 1.34
CA LEU A 12 9.26 6.60 0.66
C LEU A 12 8.53 6.87 -0.67
N PHE A 13 7.56 7.78 -0.66
CA PHE A 13 6.79 8.14 -1.84
C PHE A 13 7.66 8.72 -2.96
N HIS A 14 8.62 9.59 -2.62
CA HIS A 14 9.50 10.21 -3.63
C HIS A 14 10.62 9.28 -4.09
N GLN A 15 11.17 8.46 -3.19
CA GLN A 15 12.35 7.66 -3.49
C GLN A 15 12.02 6.34 -4.18
N SER A 16 10.86 5.72 -3.89
CA SER A 16 10.42 4.44 -4.47
C SER A 16 10.18 4.46 -5.99
N GLY A 17 9.90 5.64 -6.57
CA GLY A 17 9.43 5.73 -7.96
C GLY A 17 7.95 5.42 -8.14
N ILE A 18 7.18 5.21 -7.06
CA ILE A 18 5.72 5.01 -7.15
C ILE A 18 5.01 6.26 -7.69
N ASN A 19 5.55 7.45 -7.43
CA ASN A 19 5.02 8.70 -7.94
C ASN A 19 5.28 8.82 -9.44
N GLN A 20 4.22 8.70 -10.24
CA GLN A 20 4.23 8.77 -11.69
C GLN A 20 3.28 9.88 -12.19
N ILE A 21 3.01 10.87 -11.34
CA ILE A 21 2.18 12.03 -11.72
C ILE A 21 2.89 12.81 -12.83
N GLY A 22 2.14 13.17 -13.87
CA GLY A 22 2.67 13.83 -15.07
C GLY A 22 3.09 12.87 -16.20
N THR A 23 3.09 11.56 -15.97
CA THR A 23 3.34 10.56 -17.02
C THR A 23 2.03 9.96 -17.56
N SER A 24 2.06 9.43 -18.79
CA SER A 24 0.87 8.87 -19.43
C SER A 24 0.41 7.60 -18.73
N LYS A 25 -0.79 7.66 -18.13
CA LYS A 25 -1.45 6.51 -17.50
C LYS A 25 -1.78 5.40 -18.49
N HIS A 26 -2.08 5.75 -19.75
CA HIS A 26 -2.40 4.76 -20.78
C HIS A 26 -1.17 3.93 -21.15
N ILE A 27 -0.05 4.59 -21.41
CA ILE A 27 1.22 3.93 -21.72
C ILE A 27 1.66 3.07 -20.52
N ALA A 28 1.62 3.61 -19.30
CA ALA A 28 1.96 2.86 -18.10
C ALA A 28 1.12 1.58 -17.93
N LYS A 29 -0.17 1.65 -18.26
CA LYS A 29 -1.08 0.51 -18.20
C LYS A 29 -0.72 -0.58 -19.23
N GLU A 30 -0.34 -0.18 -20.44
CA GLU A 30 0.10 -1.11 -21.49
C GLU A 30 1.40 -1.78 -21.10
N THR A 31 2.40 -1.02 -20.66
CA THR A 31 3.69 -1.55 -20.17
C THR A 31 3.50 -2.56 -19.03
N VAL A 32 2.63 -2.26 -18.06
CA VAL A 32 2.33 -3.18 -16.95
C VAL A 32 1.66 -4.47 -17.45
N ARG A 33 0.76 -4.38 -18.43
CA ARG A 33 0.10 -5.56 -19.01
C ARG A 33 1.11 -6.44 -19.75
N GLU A 34 1.99 -5.84 -20.55
CA GLU A 34 3.05 -6.53 -21.26
C GLU A 34 3.99 -7.24 -20.28
N LYS A 35 4.44 -6.54 -19.23
CA LYS A 35 5.29 -7.13 -18.18
C LYS A 35 4.61 -8.33 -17.50
N LEU A 36 3.34 -8.19 -17.12
CA LEU A 36 2.59 -9.30 -16.51
C LEU A 36 2.45 -10.50 -17.46
N ASN A 37 2.19 -10.26 -18.74
CA ASN A 37 2.16 -11.32 -19.75
C ASN A 37 3.52 -12.02 -19.89
N GLN A 38 4.62 -11.27 -19.94
CA GLN A 38 5.98 -11.82 -20.01
C GLN A 38 6.32 -12.67 -18.78
N GLU A 39 5.82 -12.28 -17.61
CA GLU A 39 5.98 -13.03 -16.35
C GLU A 39 4.97 -14.19 -16.20
N ASN A 40 4.16 -14.49 -17.22
CA ASN A 40 3.07 -15.47 -17.18
C ASN A 40 2.07 -15.23 -16.02
N LYS A 41 1.85 -13.96 -15.65
CA LYS A 41 0.91 -13.52 -14.61
C LYS A 41 -0.38 -13.00 -15.24
N SER A 42 -1.50 -13.18 -14.52
CA SER A 42 -2.81 -12.72 -15.00
C SER A 42 -2.87 -11.19 -15.10
N THR A 43 -3.44 -10.69 -16.20
CA THR A 43 -3.61 -9.26 -16.51
C THR A 43 -4.95 -8.67 -16.03
N THR A 44 -5.50 -9.22 -14.94
CA THR A 44 -6.73 -8.69 -14.34
C THR A 44 -6.60 -7.21 -13.96
N TRP A 45 -7.73 -6.51 -13.88
CA TRP A 45 -7.76 -5.11 -13.42
C TRP A 45 -7.09 -4.90 -12.08
N HIS A 46 -7.27 -5.86 -11.16
CA HIS A 46 -6.61 -5.85 -9.86
C HIS A 46 -5.09 -5.94 -10.00
N ASN A 47 -4.56 -6.90 -10.75
CA ASN A 47 -3.11 -7.07 -10.93
C ASN A 47 -2.47 -5.89 -11.66
N VAL A 48 -3.15 -5.36 -12.68
CA VAL A 48 -2.68 -4.17 -13.40
C VAL A 48 -2.66 -2.97 -12.44
N GLY A 49 -3.75 -2.73 -11.72
CA GLY A 49 -3.84 -1.63 -10.75
C GLY A 49 -2.81 -1.75 -9.62
N LYS A 50 -2.56 -2.98 -9.13
CA LYS A 50 -1.52 -3.26 -8.13
C LYS A 50 -0.14 -2.91 -8.65
N ASN A 51 0.18 -3.19 -9.92
CA ASN A 51 1.52 -2.97 -10.47
C ASN A 51 1.72 -1.57 -11.09
N MET A 52 0.66 -0.78 -11.29
CA MET A 52 0.80 0.60 -11.75
C MET A 52 1.33 1.55 -10.67
N GLY A 53 2.08 2.58 -11.09
CA GLY A 53 2.37 3.74 -10.26
C GLY A 53 1.14 4.62 -10.00
N ILE A 54 1.32 5.66 -9.19
CA ILE A 54 0.27 6.63 -8.86
C ILE A 54 0.36 7.82 -9.81
N HIS A 55 -0.71 8.07 -10.57
CA HIS A 55 -0.78 9.13 -11.58
C HIS A 55 -1.75 10.28 -11.23
N SER A 56 -2.33 10.28 -10.03
CA SER A 56 -3.31 11.29 -9.58
C SER A 56 -2.89 11.88 -8.25
N TYR A 57 -2.88 13.21 -8.15
CA TYR A 57 -2.63 13.93 -6.90
C TYR A 57 -3.60 13.50 -5.80
N LYS A 58 -4.90 13.44 -6.11
CA LYS A 58 -5.93 13.01 -5.16
C LYS A 58 -5.64 11.61 -4.59
N THR A 59 -5.26 10.66 -5.46
CA THR A 59 -4.92 9.30 -5.01
C THR A 59 -3.63 9.29 -4.19
N ALA A 60 -2.62 10.07 -4.58
CA ALA A 60 -1.37 10.18 -3.84
C ALA A 60 -1.59 10.75 -2.43
N ASP A 61 -2.45 11.75 -2.29
CA ASP A 61 -2.79 12.35 -1.00
C ASP A 61 -3.50 11.33 -0.11
N SER A 62 -4.62 10.76 -0.59
CA SER A 62 -5.40 9.79 0.17
C SER A 62 -4.57 8.56 0.57
N TYR A 63 -3.69 8.08 -0.30
CA TYR A 63 -2.85 6.92 0.03
C TYR A 63 -1.76 7.26 1.04
N ARG A 64 -1.08 8.40 0.89
CA ARG A 64 -0.06 8.83 1.87
C ARG A 64 -0.67 9.07 3.24
N GLU A 65 -1.88 9.61 3.32
CA GLU A 65 -2.60 9.76 4.60
C GLU A 65 -2.80 8.41 5.30
N VAL A 66 -3.24 7.39 4.55
CA VAL A 66 -3.37 6.02 5.09
C VAL A 66 -2.00 5.45 5.49
N TRP A 67 -0.96 5.63 4.68
CA TRP A 67 0.37 5.11 5.01
C TRP A 67 0.94 5.76 6.28
N ILE A 68 0.70 7.06 6.47
CA ILE A 68 1.06 7.77 7.71
C ILE A 68 0.29 7.18 8.89
N ALA A 69 -1.01 6.92 8.72
CA ALA A 69 -1.84 6.35 9.77
C ALA A 69 -1.38 4.93 10.15
N VAL A 70 -1.10 4.07 9.18
CA VAL A 70 -0.53 2.73 9.39
C VAL A 70 0.79 2.81 10.16
N HIS A 71 1.71 3.69 9.74
CA HIS A 71 3.01 3.78 10.40
C HIS A 71 2.91 4.41 11.81
N ARG A 72 1.98 5.34 12.04
CA ARG A 72 1.68 5.88 13.38
C ARG A 72 1.15 4.78 14.28
N ASP A 73 0.16 4.03 13.83
CA ASP A 73 -0.44 2.91 14.55
C ASP A 73 0.63 1.87 14.94
N ALA A 74 1.44 1.42 13.97
CA ALA A 74 2.52 0.47 14.22
C ALA A 74 3.60 1.02 15.18
N LYS A 75 3.88 2.33 15.12
CA LYS A 75 4.83 2.97 16.03
C LYS A 75 4.29 3.05 17.45
N GLU A 76 3.04 3.43 17.61
CA GLU A 76 2.40 3.70 18.91
C GLU A 76 2.03 2.41 19.65
N ASN A 77 1.49 1.42 18.93
CA ASN A 77 0.99 0.18 19.53
C ASN A 77 2.05 -0.93 19.58
N ILE A 78 3.04 -0.92 18.68
CA ILE A 78 3.99 -2.05 18.49
C ILE A 78 5.45 -1.58 18.61
N GLY A 79 5.72 -0.28 18.52
CA GLY A 79 7.08 0.27 18.64
C GLY A 79 7.90 0.28 17.35
N VAL A 80 7.25 0.16 16.18
CA VAL A 80 7.93 0.21 14.87
C VAL A 80 8.48 1.62 14.60
N LYS A 81 9.81 1.77 14.63
CA LYS A 81 10.48 3.07 14.47
C LYS A 81 10.75 3.48 13.02
N SER A 82 10.92 2.50 12.14
CA SER A 82 11.25 2.69 10.72
C SER A 82 10.14 2.08 9.86
N ILE A 83 9.69 2.81 8.85
CA ILE A 83 8.65 2.34 7.92
C ILE A 83 9.08 1.11 7.13
N GLU A 84 10.39 0.97 6.90
CA GLU A 84 10.98 -0.21 6.27
C GLU A 84 10.88 -1.47 7.14
N ASN A 85 10.54 -1.35 8.42
CA ASN A 85 10.33 -2.48 9.33
C ASN A 85 8.85 -2.86 9.45
N LEU A 86 7.97 -2.27 8.63
CA LEU A 86 6.57 -2.71 8.56
C LEU A 86 6.47 -4.14 8.05
N LYS A 87 5.55 -4.89 8.66
CA LYS A 87 5.21 -6.27 8.34
C LYS A 87 3.70 -6.36 8.10
N GLY A 88 3.27 -7.46 7.47
CA GLY A 88 1.85 -7.69 7.21
C GLY A 88 0.99 -7.66 8.47
N GLU A 89 1.50 -8.17 9.59
CA GLU A 89 0.80 -8.16 10.89
C GLU A 89 0.50 -6.74 11.41
N HIS A 90 1.39 -5.77 11.17
CA HIS A 90 1.15 -4.37 11.56
C HIS A 90 0.07 -3.72 10.70
N VAL A 91 0.04 -4.06 9.40
CA VAL A 91 -0.97 -3.58 8.46
C VAL A 91 -2.34 -4.17 8.80
N GLN A 92 -2.39 -5.45 9.13
CA GLN A 92 -3.63 -6.12 9.56
C GLN A 92 -4.15 -5.53 10.87
N HIS A 93 -3.30 -5.32 11.87
CA HIS A 93 -3.69 -4.65 13.12
C HIS A 93 -4.36 -3.30 12.86
N TYR A 94 -3.76 -2.46 12.01
CA TYR A 94 -4.36 -1.17 11.62
C TYR A 94 -5.74 -1.34 10.96
N LEU A 95 -5.88 -2.29 10.02
CA LEU A 95 -7.14 -2.53 9.31
C LEU A 95 -8.22 -3.09 10.24
N GLU A 96 -7.89 -4.02 11.12
CA GLU A 96 -8.78 -4.55 12.15
C GLU A 96 -9.28 -3.43 13.07
N GLY A 97 -8.40 -2.50 13.46
CA GLY A 97 -8.79 -1.30 14.20
C GLY A 97 -9.82 -0.44 13.46
N LYS A 98 -9.78 -0.39 12.12
CA LYS A 98 -10.81 0.29 11.31
C LYS A 98 -12.13 -0.46 11.28
N ILE A 99 -12.11 -1.79 11.30
CA ILE A 99 -13.32 -2.60 11.45
C ILE A 99 -13.95 -2.35 12.83
N SER A 100 -13.15 -2.36 13.91
CA SER A 100 -13.64 -2.07 15.27
C SER A 100 -14.21 -0.66 15.42
N GLN A 101 -13.72 0.30 14.62
CA GLN A 101 -14.26 1.67 14.54
C GLN A 101 -15.56 1.77 13.72
N ASN A 102 -16.05 0.66 13.17
CA ASN A 102 -17.26 0.58 12.35
C ASN A 102 -17.27 1.60 11.19
N VAL A 103 -16.13 1.73 10.49
CA VAL A 103 -16.07 2.58 9.28
C VAL A 103 -16.95 1.99 8.17
N ALA A 104 -17.47 2.82 7.27
CA ALA A 104 -18.20 2.32 6.11
C ALA A 104 -17.35 1.33 5.30
N HIS A 105 -17.96 0.26 4.80
CA HIS A 105 -17.27 -0.79 4.04
C HIS A 105 -16.49 -0.23 2.84
N SER A 106 -17.05 0.73 2.11
CA SER A 106 -16.37 1.40 0.99
C SER A 106 -15.10 2.17 1.41
N THR A 107 -15.14 2.81 2.59
CA THR A 107 -13.99 3.48 3.20
C THR A 107 -12.93 2.46 3.60
N PHE A 108 -13.34 1.34 4.21
CA PHE A 108 -12.43 0.23 4.54
C PHE A 108 -11.71 -0.29 3.29
N MET A 109 -12.45 -0.52 2.19
CA MET A 109 -11.86 -0.99 0.93
C MET A 109 -10.83 -0.02 0.37
N THR A 110 -11.03 1.29 0.56
CA THR A 110 -10.05 2.32 0.20
C THR A 110 -8.78 2.20 1.05
N TYR A 111 -8.92 1.97 2.37
CA TYR A 111 -7.76 1.73 3.24
C TYR A 111 -7.00 0.47 2.85
N ALA A 112 -7.69 -0.63 2.55
CA ALA A 112 -7.07 -1.87 2.12
C ALA A 112 -6.29 -1.68 0.80
N SER A 113 -6.88 -1.00 -0.20
CA SER A 113 -6.19 -0.68 -1.45
C SER A 113 -4.97 0.24 -1.27
N ALA A 114 -5.05 1.20 -0.35
CA ALA A 114 -3.88 2.02 0.01
C ALA A 114 -2.78 1.16 0.65
N CYS A 115 -3.12 0.19 1.49
CA CYS A 115 -2.16 -0.74 2.11
C CYS A 115 -1.50 -1.69 1.09
N GLU A 116 -2.25 -2.17 0.09
CA GLU A 116 -1.66 -2.93 -1.04
C GLU A 116 -0.67 -2.07 -1.82
N LYS A 117 -0.97 -0.78 -1.99
CA LYS A 117 -0.06 0.15 -2.65
C LYS A 117 1.17 0.45 -1.78
N LEU A 118 1.05 0.44 -0.46
CA LEU A 118 2.18 0.55 0.47
C LEU A 118 3.14 -0.65 0.32
N GLU A 119 2.61 -1.88 0.26
CA GLU A 119 3.41 -3.09 -0.01
C GLU A 119 4.23 -2.92 -1.29
N GLN A 120 3.58 -2.51 -2.39
CA GLN A 120 4.26 -2.28 -3.66
C GLN A 120 5.33 -1.18 -3.53
N THR A 121 5.00 -0.08 -2.86
CA THR A 121 5.91 1.08 -2.73
C THR A 121 7.16 0.72 -1.94
N LEU A 122 7.02 -0.06 -0.87
CA LEU A 122 8.14 -0.57 -0.08
C LEU A 122 9.01 -1.53 -0.88
N ASN A 123 8.41 -2.43 -1.65
CA ASN A 123 9.16 -3.34 -2.54
C ASN A 123 9.92 -2.56 -3.63
N LEU A 124 9.29 -1.58 -4.29
CA LEU A 124 9.97 -0.72 -5.27
C LEU A 124 11.13 0.05 -4.65
N TYR A 125 10.94 0.57 -3.43
CA TYR A 125 12.01 1.25 -2.71
C TYR A 125 13.16 0.30 -2.37
N ALA A 126 12.86 -0.91 -1.87
CA ALA A 126 13.87 -1.89 -1.50
C ALA A 126 14.68 -2.38 -2.71
N GLU A 127 14.01 -2.62 -3.84
CA GLU A 127 14.65 -2.95 -5.12
C GLU A 127 15.58 -1.82 -5.57
N LYS A 128 15.07 -0.59 -5.62
CA LYS A 128 15.83 0.57 -6.12
C LYS A 128 17.02 0.97 -5.25
N ASN A 129 16.93 0.74 -3.93
CA ASN A 129 17.98 1.11 -2.98
C ASN A 129 18.77 -0.12 -2.47
N GLU A 130 18.57 -1.28 -3.09
CA GLU A 130 19.29 -2.52 -2.78
C GLU A 130 19.31 -2.88 -1.29
N THR A 131 18.20 -2.61 -0.58
CA THR A 131 18.16 -2.79 0.89
C THR A 131 18.09 -4.24 1.31
N GLY A 132 17.82 -5.16 0.36
CA GLY A 132 17.63 -6.59 0.62
C GLY A 132 16.28 -6.95 1.25
N ASN A 133 15.39 -5.98 1.48
CA ASN A 133 14.07 -6.21 2.05
C ASN A 133 13.05 -6.67 1.00
N SER A 134 12.12 -7.53 1.43
CA SER A 134 10.95 -7.92 0.64
C SER A 134 9.70 -7.90 1.52
N TYR A 135 8.60 -7.37 0.98
CA TYR A 135 7.37 -7.11 1.71
C TYR A 135 6.21 -7.92 1.14
N HIS A 136 5.51 -8.63 2.03
CA HIS A 136 4.37 -9.50 1.70
C HIS A 136 3.23 -9.25 2.69
N PHE A 137 2.35 -8.30 2.37
CA PHE A 137 1.18 -7.91 3.17
C PHE A 137 -0.13 -8.51 2.64
N SER A 138 -0.11 -9.03 1.41
CA SER A 138 -1.30 -9.44 0.66
C SER A 138 -2.21 -10.41 1.43
N ASN A 139 -1.65 -11.42 2.12
CA ASN A 139 -2.44 -12.36 2.93
C ASN A 139 -3.10 -11.67 4.14
N ASN A 140 -2.35 -10.84 4.85
CA ASN A 140 -2.83 -10.08 6.00
C ASN A 140 -3.94 -9.09 5.63
N ILE A 141 -3.80 -8.40 4.49
CA ILE A 141 -4.84 -7.51 3.96
C ILE A 141 -6.08 -8.31 3.55
N GLN A 142 -5.90 -9.49 2.95
CA GLN A 142 -7.03 -10.34 2.54
C GLN A 142 -7.81 -10.91 3.73
N ASN A 143 -7.13 -11.24 4.82
CA ASN A 143 -7.79 -11.63 6.07
C ASN A 143 -8.69 -10.49 6.58
N ALA A 144 -8.13 -9.28 6.72
CA ALA A 144 -8.89 -8.12 7.17
C ALA A 144 -10.07 -7.77 6.23
N ARG A 145 -9.95 -7.97 4.91
CA ARG A 145 -11.07 -7.82 3.96
C ARG A 145 -12.19 -8.82 4.21
N SER A 146 -11.85 -10.07 4.50
CA SER A 146 -12.84 -11.11 4.79
C SER A 146 -13.64 -10.75 6.04
N ASP A 147 -12.96 -10.27 7.08
CA ASP A 147 -13.60 -9.84 8.33
C ASP A 147 -14.48 -8.60 8.11
N ALA A 148 -13.97 -7.62 7.36
CA ALA A 148 -14.72 -6.41 7.03
C ALA A 148 -16.02 -6.71 6.27
N HIS A 149 -15.98 -7.64 5.31
CA HIS A 149 -17.18 -8.07 4.59
C HIS A 149 -18.22 -8.70 5.53
N GLN A 150 -17.78 -9.50 6.50
CA GLN A 150 -18.68 -10.13 7.46
C GLN A 150 -19.28 -9.17 8.48
N ILE A 151 -18.55 -8.11 8.85
CA ILE A 151 -18.90 -7.23 9.98
C ILE A 151 -19.53 -5.92 9.51
N LEU A 152 -19.01 -5.31 8.45
CA LEU A 152 -19.36 -3.94 8.01
C LEU A 152 -20.43 -3.89 6.91
N GLU A 153 -20.73 -5.01 6.25
CA GLU A 153 -21.84 -5.09 5.28
C GLU A 153 -23.16 -5.58 5.90
N ARG A 154 -23.21 -5.73 7.24
CA ARG A 154 -24.46 -6.01 7.98
C ARG A 154 -25.25 -4.73 8.24
#